data_AF-A0A180FVF3-F1
#
_entry.id   AF-A0A180FVF3-F1
#
_cell.length_a   1.000
_cell.length_b   1.000
_cell.length_c   1.000
_cell.angle_alpha   90.00
_cell.angle_beta   90.00
_cell.angle_gamma   90.00
#
_symmetry.space_group_name_H-M   'P 1'
#
loop_
_entity.id
_entity.type
_entity.pdbx_description
1 polymer ?
#
loop_
_entity_poly.entity_id
_entity_poly.type
_entity_poly.pdbx_seq_one_letter_code
_entity_poly.pdbx_strand_id
1 'polypeptide(L)'
;MYIEFIKPAPGYAYFKGDKADIAYDRANELITSGFVKKLDELKPVESDLPVSIPFRSVLIKEGLRTIEQVIAAKETISEIKGISKKSTDEILNFLKTLETSKAE
;
A
#
# COMPACT_ATOMS: atom_id res chain seq x y z
N MET A 1 15.25 6.38 4.03
CA MET A 1 14.61 5.35 4.86
C MET A 1 13.53 6.02 5.68
N TYR A 2 12.29 5.54 5.54
CA TYR A 2 11.16 6.10 6.28
C TYR A 2 11.17 5.60 7.73
N ILE A 3 11.03 6.56 8.64
CA ILE A 3 10.99 6.31 10.08
C ILE A 3 9.88 7.16 10.72
N GLU A 4 9.35 6.70 11.85
CA GLU A 4 8.47 7.50 12.71
C GLU A 4 9.13 7.71 14.06
N PHE A 5 9.16 8.95 14.50
CA PHE A 5 9.69 9.34 15.80
C PHE A 5 8.74 8.89 16.90
N ILE A 6 9.20 8.04 17.81
CA ILE A 6 8.41 7.61 18.97
C ILE A 6 8.63 8.53 20.18
N LYS A 7 9.72 9.31 20.16
CA LYS A 7 10.06 10.35 21.14
C LYS A 7 10.92 11.43 20.46
N PRO A 8 10.98 12.67 20.98
CA PRO A 8 11.80 13.72 20.39
C PRO A 8 13.28 13.32 20.38
N ALA A 9 13.94 13.49 19.23
CA ALA A 9 15.34 13.20 19.07
C ALA A 9 16.18 14.49 19.19
N PRO A 10 17.20 14.54 20.05
CA PRO A 10 18.05 15.71 20.18
C PRO A 10 18.80 15.98 18.87
N GLY A 11 18.83 17.24 18.42
CA GLY A 11 19.42 17.64 17.13
C GLY A 11 18.48 17.50 15.93
N TYR A 12 17.25 17.03 16.15
CA TYR A 12 16.21 16.95 15.12
C TYR A 12 14.96 17.72 15.57
N ALA A 13 14.37 18.51 14.68
CA ALA A 13 13.14 19.25 14.94
C ALA A 13 11.87 18.36 14.80
N TYR A 14 11.97 17.08 15.17
CA TYR A 14 10.92 16.08 15.00
C TYR A 14 10.37 15.65 16.36
N PHE A 15 9.05 15.54 16.45
CA PHE A 15 8.32 15.21 17.67
C PHE A 15 7.74 13.79 17.61
N LYS A 16 7.21 13.31 18.74
CA LYS A 16 6.54 12.01 18.77
C LYS A 16 5.38 11.98 17.76
N GLY A 17 5.40 10.98 16.88
CA GLY A 17 4.44 10.78 15.79
C GLY A 17 4.87 11.37 14.46
N ASP A 18 5.97 12.14 14.41
CA ASP A 18 6.46 12.73 13.17
C ASP A 18 7.11 11.69 12.26
N LYS A 19 6.95 11.85 10.94
CA LYS A 19 7.44 10.91 9.93
C LYS A 19 8.41 11.63 9.01
N ALA A 20 9.61 11.06 8.87
CA ALA A 20 10.64 11.63 8.01
C ALA A 20 11.31 10.55 7.17
N ASP A 21 11.73 10.93 5.96
CA ASP A 21 12.69 10.16 5.19
C ASP A 21 14.11 10.61 5.58
N ILE A 22 14.85 9.70 6.21
CA ILE A 22 16.23 9.96 6.68
C ILE A 22 17.18 8.96 6.02
N ALA A 23 18.42 9.36 5.77
CA ALA A 23 19.47 8.48 5.28
C ALA A 23 19.60 7.21 6.15
N TYR A 24 19.82 6.06 5.52
CA TYR A 24 19.83 4.75 6.19
C TYR A 24 20.75 4.70 7.41
N ASP A 25 21.95 5.25 7.29
CA ASP A 25 22.96 5.29 8.36
C ASP A 25 22.42 6.00 9.62
N ARG A 26 21.90 7.22 9.44
CA ARG A 26 21.29 8.04 10.51
C ARG A 26 20.01 7.42 11.06
N ALA A 27 19.18 6.86 10.20
CA ALA A 27 17.96 6.17 10.61
C ALA A 27 18.30 4.99 11.52
N ASN A 28 19.33 4.22 11.18
CA ASN A 28 19.73 3.04 11.96
C ASN A 28 20.31 3.42 13.34
N GLU A 29 21.07 4.52 13.42
CA GLU A 29 21.52 5.10 14.70
C GLU A 29 20.32 5.47 15.61
N LEU A 30 19.32 6.14 15.03
CA LEU A 30 18.11 6.58 15.74
C LEU A 30 17.22 5.40 16.18
N ILE A 31 17.15 4.34 15.35
CA ILE A 31 16.42 3.10 15.67
C ILE A 31 17.12 2.36 16.81
N THR A 32 18.44 2.19 16.71
CA THR A 32 19.25 1.51 17.74
C THR A 32 19.18 2.24 19.08
N SER A 33 19.14 3.57 19.04
CA SER A 33 19.00 4.43 20.22
C SER A 33 17.55 4.52 20.75
N GLY A 34 16.59 3.87 20.07
CA GLY A 34 15.19 3.80 20.48
C GLY A 34 14.47 5.16 20.44
N PHE A 35 14.86 6.05 19.52
CA PHE A 35 14.18 7.33 19.29
C PHE A 35 13.09 7.23 18.22
N VAL A 36 13.27 6.30 17.29
CA VAL A 36 12.42 6.15 16.12
C VAL A 36 12.15 4.68 15.86
N LYS A 37 11.05 4.38 15.18
CA LYS A 37 10.77 3.05 14.64
C LYS A 37 10.89 3.11 13.12
N LYS A 38 11.39 2.03 12.52
CA LYS A 38 11.38 1.85 11.06
C LYS A 38 9.93 1.85 10.59
N LEU A 39 9.58 2.75 9.67
CA LEU A 39 8.40 2.56 8.84
C LEU A 39 8.85 1.83 7.58
N ASP A 40 8.48 0.56 7.49
CA ASP A 40 8.47 -0.16 6.22
C ASP A 40 7.35 0.42 5.31
N GLU A 41 7.44 1.70 4.91
CA GLU A 41 6.60 2.24 3.82
C GLU A 41 7.15 1.89 2.43
N LEU A 42 8.18 1.05 2.36
CA LEU A 42 8.68 0.48 1.12
C LEU A 42 8.98 -1.01 1.29
N LYS A 43 8.01 -1.78 1.78
CA LYS A 43 7.78 -3.01 1.03
C LYS A 43 7.19 -2.57 -0.31
N PRO A 44 7.70 -3.02 -1.47
CA PRO A 44 6.79 -3.14 -2.60
C PRO A 44 5.64 -3.95 -2.03
N VAL A 45 4.48 -3.32 -1.80
CA VAL A 45 3.28 -4.03 -1.38
C VAL A 45 3.16 -5.14 -2.39
N GLU A 46 3.53 -6.36 -1.97
CA GLU A 46 3.30 -7.56 -2.76
C GLU A 46 1.85 -7.44 -3.12
N SER A 47 1.58 -7.29 -4.41
CA SER A 47 0.23 -7.00 -4.82
C SER A 47 -0.56 -8.25 -4.44
N ASP A 48 -1.35 -8.13 -3.38
CA ASP A 48 -2.25 -9.18 -2.87
C ASP A 48 -3.35 -9.49 -3.91
N LEU A 49 -3.35 -8.74 -5.01
CA LEU A 49 -4.12 -9.03 -6.19
C LEU A 49 -3.76 -10.40 -6.79
N PRO A 50 -4.76 -11.28 -6.95
CA PRO A 50 -4.58 -12.58 -7.55
C PRO A 50 -3.96 -12.45 -8.94
N VAL A 51 -3.02 -13.33 -9.27
CA VAL A 51 -2.33 -13.30 -10.58
C VAL A 51 -3.34 -13.43 -11.75
N SER A 52 -4.44 -14.14 -11.52
CA SER A 52 -5.52 -14.34 -12.49
C SER A 52 -6.52 -13.19 -12.58
N ILE A 53 -6.36 -12.10 -11.79
CA ILE A 53 -7.29 -10.97 -11.88
C ILE A 53 -7.16 -10.27 -13.24
N PRO A 54 -8.28 -10.00 -13.94
CA PRO A 54 -8.23 -9.24 -15.18
C PRO A 54 -7.72 -7.83 -14.92
N PHE A 55 -6.95 -7.27 -15.86
CA PHE A 55 -6.34 -5.94 -15.77
C PHE A 55 -5.40 -5.71 -14.56
N ARG A 56 -4.84 -6.79 -13.98
CA ARG A 56 -3.86 -6.73 -12.87
C ARG A 56 -2.77 -5.66 -13.07
N SER A 57 -2.14 -5.65 -14.24
CA SER A 57 -1.07 -4.69 -14.54
C SER A 57 -1.54 -3.23 -14.53
N VAL A 58 -2.79 -2.98 -14.91
CA VAL A 58 -3.38 -1.63 -14.90
C VAL A 58 -3.73 -1.21 -13.48
N LEU A 59 -4.34 -2.11 -12.70
CA LEU A 59 -4.66 -1.89 -11.29
C LEU A 59 -3.40 -1.56 -10.47
N ILE A 60 -2.34 -2.36 -10.63
CA ILE A 60 -1.05 -2.13 -9.95
C ILE A 60 -0.44 -0.78 -10.34
N LYS A 61 -0.56 -0.41 -11.63
CA LYS A 61 -0.04 0.84 -12.17
C LYS A 61 -0.78 2.06 -11.62
N GLU A 62 -2.08 1.95 -11.39
CA GLU A 62 -2.90 2.96 -10.71
C GLU A 62 -2.73 2.96 -9.18
N GLY A 63 -1.92 2.06 -8.62
CA GLY A 63 -1.71 1.98 -7.17
C GLY A 63 -2.76 1.13 -6.44
N LEU A 64 -3.72 0.55 -7.16
CA LEU A 64 -4.65 -0.45 -6.62
C LEU A 64 -3.91 -1.80 -6.54
N ARG A 65 -3.31 -2.08 -5.38
CA ARG A 65 -2.45 -3.25 -5.18
C ARG A 65 -3.05 -4.34 -4.30
N THR A 66 -4.19 -4.08 -3.67
CA THR A 66 -4.88 -5.04 -2.79
C THR A 66 -6.35 -5.17 -3.19
N ILE A 67 -6.98 -6.29 -2.83
CA ILE A 67 -8.39 -6.56 -3.12
C ILE A 67 -9.28 -5.48 -2.48
N GLU A 68 -9.01 -5.11 -1.23
CA GLU A 68 -9.75 -4.06 -0.52
C GLU A 68 -9.67 -2.70 -1.23
N GLN A 69 -8.51 -2.33 -1.77
CA GLN A 69 -8.35 -1.09 -2.55
C GLN A 69 -9.18 -1.13 -3.83
N VAL A 70 -9.21 -2.28 -4.51
CA VAL A 70 -10.02 -2.47 -5.73
C VAL A 70 -11.52 -2.42 -5.40
N ILE A 71 -11.95 -3.01 -4.29
CA ILE A 71 -13.35 -2.96 -3.84
C ILE A 71 -13.74 -1.54 -3.43
N ALA A 72 -12.87 -0.83 -2.71
CA ALA A 72 -13.09 0.57 -2.34
C ALA A 72 -13.15 1.48 -3.58
N ALA A 73 -12.35 1.18 -4.60
CA ALA A 73 -12.32 1.90 -5.86
C ALA A 73 -13.33 1.38 -6.92
N LYS A 74 -14.29 0.53 -6.55
CA LYS A 74 -15.25 -0.08 -7.52
C LYS A 74 -15.95 0.93 -8.45
N GLU A 75 -16.19 2.14 -7.96
CA GLU A 75 -16.88 3.21 -8.70
C GLU A 75 -15.91 3.98 -9.61
N THR A 76 -14.68 4.19 -9.13
CA THR A 76 -13.63 4.96 -9.83
C THR A 76 -12.77 4.11 -10.76
N ILE A 77 -12.81 2.77 -10.65
CA ILE A 77 -12.08 1.86 -11.55
C ILE A 77 -12.51 2.04 -13.00
N SER A 78 -13.79 2.36 -13.25
CA SER A 78 -14.30 2.60 -14.60
C SER A 78 -13.79 3.91 -15.22
N GLU A 79 -13.17 4.78 -14.42
CA GLU A 79 -12.54 6.03 -14.84
C GLU A 79 -11.04 5.84 -15.17
N ILE A 80 -10.47 4.68 -14.83
CA ILE A 80 -9.07 4.36 -15.11
C ILE A 80 -8.86 4.24 -16.62
N LYS A 81 -7.88 4.97 -17.14
CA LYS A 81 -7.52 4.95 -18.55
C LYS A 81 -7.06 3.56 -18.99
N GLY A 82 -7.92 2.85 -19.71
CA GLY A 82 -7.68 1.48 -20.19
C GLY A 82 -8.61 0.43 -19.56
N ILE A 83 -9.46 0.80 -18.61
CA ILE A 83 -10.50 -0.05 -18.05
C ILE A 83 -11.86 0.51 -18.48
N SER A 84 -12.65 -0.32 -19.19
CA SER A 84 -14.03 0.04 -19.53
C SER A 84 -14.97 -0.38 -18.39
N LYS A 85 -16.20 0.14 -18.36
CA LYS A 85 -17.24 -0.32 -17.42
C LYS A 85 -17.43 -1.85 -17.46
N LYS A 86 -17.40 -2.45 -18.65
CA LYS A 86 -17.49 -3.92 -18.83
C LYS A 86 -16.34 -4.64 -18.12
N SER A 87 -15.12 -4.13 -18.26
CA SER A 87 -13.93 -4.66 -17.59
C SER A 87 -13.98 -4.49 -16.08
N THR A 88 -14.58 -3.39 -15.59
CA THR A 88 -14.80 -3.17 -14.16
C THR A 88 -15.72 -4.23 -13.58
N ASP A 89 -16.82 -4.53 -14.29
CA ASP A 89 -17.77 -5.57 -13.87
C ASP A 89 -17.12 -6.97 -13.84
N GLU A 90 -16.29 -7.30 -14.84
CA GLU A 90 -15.50 -8.55 -14.85
C GLU A 90 -14.53 -8.65 -13.66
N ILE A 91 -13.84 -7.57 -13.31
CA ILE A 91 -12.94 -7.52 -12.14
C ILE A 91 -13.73 -7.74 -10.85
N LEU A 92 -14.84 -7.02 -10.66
CA LEU A 92 -15.68 -7.13 -9.46
C LEU A 92 -16.33 -8.51 -9.33
N ASN A 93 -16.77 -9.10 -10.43
CA ASN A 93 -17.35 -10.44 -10.43
C ASN A 93 -16.31 -11.52 -10.10
N PHE A 94 -15.09 -11.36 -10.61
CA PHE A 94 -13.97 -12.24 -10.27
C PHE A 94 -13.62 -12.15 -8.77
N LEU A 95 -13.58 -10.93 -8.21
CA LEU A 95 -13.33 -10.72 -6.78
C LEU A 95 -14.43 -11.33 -5.90
N LYS A 96 -15.71 -11.16 -6.26
CA LYS A 96 -16.82 -11.81 -5.54
C LYS A 96 -16.71 -13.34 -5.52
N THR A 97 -16.29 -13.92 -6.64
CA THR A 97 -16.12 -15.38 -6.76
C THR A 97 -14.99 -15.86 -5.84
N LEU A 98 -13.91 -15.09 -5.74
CA LEU A 98 -12.78 -15.40 -4.84
C LEU A 98 -13.13 -15.28 -3.36
N GLU A 99 -13.88 -14.24 -2.97
CA GLU A 99 -14.34 -14.08 -1.58
C GLU A 99 -15.23 -15.25 -1.14
N THR A 100 -16.09 -15.73 -2.04
CA THR A 100 -16.96 -16.89 -1.77
C THR A 100 -16.14 -18.18 -1.60
N SER A 101 -15.05 -18.34 -2.36
CA SER A 101 -14.20 -19.53 -2.30
C SER A 101 -13.26 -19.58 -1.10
N LYS A 102 -13.08 -18.48 -0.36
CA LYS A 102 -12.23 -18.41 0.84
C LYS A 102 -13.00 -18.64 2.15
N ALA A 103 -14.32 -18.84 2.05
CA ALA A 103 -15.24 -19.03 3.18
C ALA A 103 -15.66 -20.50 3.40
N GLU A 104 -15.09 -21.46 2.65
CA GLU A 104 -15.29 -22.91 2.80
C GLU A 104 -14.11 -23.62 3.47
#